data_AF-A0A3Q7XUR7-F1
#
_entry.id   AF-A0A3Q7XUR7-F1
#
_cell.length_a   1.000
_cell.length_b   1.000
_cell.length_c   1.000
_cell.angle_alpha   90.00
_cell.angle_beta   90.00
_cell.angle_gamma   90.00
#
_symmetry.space_group_name_H-M   'P 1'
#
loop_
_entity.id
_entity.type
_entity.pdbx_description
1 polymer ?
#
loop_
_entity_poly.entity_id
_entity_poly.type
_entity_poly.pdbx_seq_one_letter_code
_entity_poly.pdbx_strand_id
1 'polypeptide(L)'
;MDMRVSSAPSKFSIIRFNCILQKAFPSRKKYAKQNYRNLSICTSPSSSSSSTATTSLIVGSVFASPADVPQRSDEWFALRKDKLTTSTFSTALGFWKGSRRSELWHEKVFASESQIIESSKRNAMAWGMLNEAVAVENYKKITGREVSSMGFAVHSKQSYDWLGASPDGVLGTAGILEVKCPYNKGKPEAGLPWSRMPFYYMPQVQGQMEIMAFEWVDLYCWTPNGSTIFRVDRDRGYWDLIHGILREFWWENVVPAREALLLGCEEQVESYKPASTHKMTGLAIAKSIKLASESKLLCREIAGWFKCNIDDFVSNGGL
;
A
#
# COMPACT_ATOMS: atom_id res chain seq x y z
N MET A 1 -35.77 -24.99 -66.81
CA MET A 1 -35.70 -26.09 -65.83
C MET A 1 -36.45 -25.62 -64.59
N ASP A 2 -37.68 -26.12 -64.54
CA ASP A 2 -38.67 -26.28 -63.48
C ASP A 2 -38.73 -25.42 -62.19
N MET A 3 -39.97 -24.97 -62.00
CA MET A 3 -40.66 -24.50 -60.81
C MET A 3 -40.62 -25.46 -59.62
N ARG A 4 -40.74 -24.95 -58.38
CA ARG A 4 -41.97 -25.10 -57.56
C ARG A 4 -41.93 -24.35 -56.22
N VAL A 5 -43.12 -23.88 -55.89
CA VAL A 5 -43.63 -23.19 -54.70
C VAL A 5 -43.90 -24.19 -53.56
N SER A 6 -43.79 -23.78 -52.28
CA SER A 6 -44.92 -23.75 -51.31
C SER A 6 -44.56 -23.88 -49.82
N SER A 7 -45.29 -23.09 -49.03
CA SER A 7 -45.85 -23.30 -47.68
C SER A 7 -44.98 -23.33 -46.41
N ALA A 8 -45.21 -22.31 -45.56
CA ALA A 8 -45.32 -22.43 -44.10
C ALA A 8 -46.73 -22.95 -43.72
N PRO A 9 -47.00 -23.49 -42.50
CA PRO A 9 -47.16 -22.62 -41.32
C PRO A 9 -46.78 -23.21 -39.93
N SER A 10 -46.56 -22.28 -38.99
CA SER A 10 -46.85 -22.26 -37.54
C SER A 10 -46.85 -23.54 -36.69
N LYS A 11 -46.16 -23.47 -35.53
CA LYS A 11 -46.77 -23.73 -34.21
C LYS A 11 -46.02 -22.99 -33.10
N PHE A 12 -46.79 -22.18 -32.37
CA PHE A 12 -46.48 -21.54 -31.10
C PHE A 12 -46.17 -22.58 -30.01
N SER A 13 -45.28 -22.24 -29.07
CA SER A 13 -45.59 -22.42 -27.64
C SER A 13 -44.80 -21.43 -26.79
N ILE A 14 -45.59 -20.60 -26.11
CA ILE A 14 -45.25 -19.67 -25.06
C ILE A 14 -45.06 -20.47 -23.77
N ILE A 15 -43.95 -20.27 -23.07
CA ILE A 15 -43.92 -20.46 -21.61
C ILE A 15 -43.42 -19.17 -20.99
N ARG A 16 -44.37 -18.47 -20.36
CA ARG A 16 -44.14 -17.37 -19.44
C ARG A 16 -43.65 -17.97 -18.11
N PHE A 17 -42.57 -17.43 -17.56
CA PHE A 17 -42.44 -17.32 -16.12
C PHE A 17 -42.16 -15.86 -15.77
N ASN A 18 -43.22 -15.19 -15.29
CA ASN A 18 -43.11 -13.96 -14.53
C ASN A 18 -42.58 -14.31 -13.14
N CYS A 19 -41.42 -13.78 -12.78
CA CYS A 19 -41.09 -13.51 -11.38
C CYS A 19 -40.47 -12.13 -11.28
N ILE A 20 -41.33 -11.16 -11.03
CA ILE A 20 -40.97 -9.85 -10.48
C ILE A 20 -40.54 -10.11 -9.03
N LEU A 21 -39.25 -9.96 -8.75
CA LEU A 21 -38.76 -9.75 -7.39
C LEU A 21 -38.13 -8.36 -7.31
N GLN A 22 -38.99 -7.37 -7.04
CA GLN A 22 -38.58 -6.12 -6.41
C GLN A 22 -38.21 -6.41 -4.96
N LYS A 23 -36.93 -6.30 -4.59
CA LYS A 23 -36.47 -5.95 -3.23
C LYS A 23 -35.22 -5.09 -3.39
N ALA A 24 -35.37 -3.77 -3.34
CA ALA A 24 -35.33 -2.93 -2.14
C ALA A 24 -33.90 -2.51 -1.79
N PHE A 25 -33.50 -1.34 -2.30
CA PHE A 25 -32.35 -0.57 -1.84
C PHE A 25 -32.56 -0.15 -0.37
N PRO A 26 -31.57 -0.32 0.54
CA PRO A 26 -31.59 0.39 1.81
C PRO A 26 -31.31 1.87 1.57
N SER A 27 -32.36 2.67 1.73
CA SER A 27 -32.33 4.12 1.76
C SER A 27 -31.41 4.66 2.87
N ARG A 28 -30.70 5.75 2.54
CA ARG A 28 -30.03 6.67 3.47
C ARG A 28 -30.93 6.98 4.68
N LYS A 29 -30.44 6.72 5.89
CA LYS A 29 -30.91 7.42 7.10
C LYS A 29 -29.92 8.52 7.48
N LYS A 30 -30.33 9.77 7.28
CA LYS A 30 -29.82 10.93 8.00
C LYS A 30 -30.85 11.33 9.07
N TYR A 31 -30.31 11.92 10.13
CA TYR A 31 -30.94 12.63 11.26
C TYR A 31 -31.43 11.78 12.45
N ALA A 32 -30.83 12.01 13.62
CA ALA A 32 -31.33 13.04 14.53
C ALA A 32 -30.22 13.55 15.49
N LYS A 33 -30.11 14.88 15.59
CA LYS A 33 -29.51 15.58 16.73
C LYS A 33 -30.38 15.26 17.95
N GLN A 34 -29.78 14.83 19.05
CA GLN A 34 -30.40 14.94 20.37
C GLN A 34 -29.55 15.86 21.24
N ASN A 35 -30.15 17.01 21.52
CA ASN A 35 -29.75 17.94 22.56
C ASN A 35 -29.98 17.28 23.92
N TYR A 36 -28.99 17.31 24.80
CA TYR A 36 -29.25 17.28 26.22
C TYR A 36 -28.80 18.61 26.81
N ARG A 37 -29.80 19.33 27.34
CA ARG A 37 -29.66 20.59 28.06
C ARG A 37 -29.08 20.31 29.45
N ASN A 38 -28.28 21.29 29.86
CA ASN A 38 -27.82 21.63 31.20
C ASN A 38 -28.77 21.24 32.34
N LEU A 39 -28.20 20.67 33.39
CA LEU A 39 -28.62 20.95 34.77
C LEU A 39 -27.40 21.38 35.59
N SER A 40 -27.43 22.65 36.00
CA SER A 40 -26.59 23.25 37.02
C SER A 40 -27.15 22.88 38.40
N ILE A 41 -26.30 22.40 39.30
CA ILE A 41 -26.43 22.63 40.74
C ILE A 41 -25.03 22.91 41.28
N CYS A 42 -24.88 24.09 41.86
CA CYS A 42 -23.72 24.58 42.58
C CYS A 42 -23.94 24.34 44.08
N THR A 43 -22.91 23.85 44.78
CA THR A 43 -22.67 24.07 46.22
C THR A 43 -21.26 23.58 46.56
N SER A 44 -20.38 24.50 46.94
CA SER A 44 -19.13 24.27 47.69
C SER A 44 -19.45 24.29 49.20
N PRO A 45 -18.61 23.76 50.13
CA PRO A 45 -17.26 24.30 50.35
C PRO A 45 -16.14 23.32 50.78
N SER A 46 -14.92 23.67 50.34
CA SER A 46 -13.59 23.51 50.95
C SER A 46 -13.26 22.37 51.93
N SER A 47 -12.24 21.57 51.60
CA SER A 47 -11.03 21.39 52.43
C SER A 47 -9.90 20.66 51.69
N SER A 48 -8.68 21.07 52.00
CA SER A 48 -7.34 20.69 51.52
C SER A 48 -6.94 19.21 51.53
N SER A 49 -6.16 18.76 50.54
CA SER A 49 -4.72 18.39 50.67
C SER A 49 -4.29 17.24 49.73
N SER A 50 -3.03 17.33 49.28
CA SER A 50 -2.12 16.21 48.95
C SER A 50 -2.35 15.40 47.66
N SER A 51 -1.68 15.87 46.60
CA SER A 51 -0.82 15.10 45.67
C SER A 51 -1.08 13.60 45.45
N THR A 52 -1.46 13.26 44.22
CA THR A 52 -0.64 12.40 43.36
C THR A 52 -1.11 12.55 41.91
N ALA A 53 -0.23 13.04 41.04
CA ALA A 53 -0.48 13.10 39.61
C ALA A 53 -0.43 11.66 39.07
N THR A 54 -1.59 11.05 38.84
CA THR A 54 -1.68 9.82 38.07
C THR A 54 -1.54 10.22 36.60
N THR A 55 -0.32 10.12 36.09
CA THR A 55 -0.04 10.21 34.66
C THR A 55 -0.79 9.06 33.99
N SER A 56 -1.97 9.36 33.44
CA SER A 56 -2.71 8.44 32.58
C SER A 56 -1.87 8.27 31.32
N LEU A 57 -1.00 7.27 31.32
CA LEU A 57 -0.35 6.77 30.10
C LEU A 57 -1.47 6.31 29.18
N ILE A 58 -1.77 7.13 28.18
CA ILE A 58 -2.50 6.68 26.99
C ILE A 58 -1.56 5.66 26.36
N VAL A 59 -1.79 4.38 26.68
CA VAL A 59 -1.20 3.26 25.98
C VAL A 59 -1.69 3.39 24.54
N GLY A 60 -0.82 3.94 23.69
CA GLY A 60 -1.03 3.97 22.25
C GLY A 60 -1.37 2.56 21.80
N SER A 61 -2.48 2.47 21.07
CA SER A 61 -2.98 1.28 20.36
C SER A 61 -1.85 0.29 20.07
N VAL A 62 -1.78 -0.78 20.86
CA VAL A 62 -0.86 -1.89 20.63
C VAL A 62 -1.19 -2.43 19.25
N PHE A 63 -0.26 -2.28 18.31
CA PHE A 63 -0.35 -2.90 17.01
C PHE A 63 -0.51 -4.40 17.24
N ALA A 64 -1.60 -5.00 16.76
CA ALA A 64 -1.67 -6.44 16.55
C ALA A 64 -0.80 -6.79 15.33
N SER A 65 0.51 -6.56 15.46
CA SER A 65 1.51 -6.96 14.49
C SER A 65 1.99 -8.34 14.89
N PRO A 66 2.05 -9.33 13.99
CA PRO A 66 2.92 -10.50 14.14
C PRO A 66 4.37 -10.01 14.06
N ALA A 67 4.82 -9.26 15.08
CA ALA A 67 6.09 -8.55 15.08
C ALA A 67 7.29 -9.50 14.88
N ASP A 68 7.09 -10.79 15.15
CA ASP A 68 8.13 -11.81 15.14
C ASP A 68 8.17 -12.66 13.87
N VAL A 69 7.29 -12.44 12.88
CA VAL A 69 7.33 -13.21 11.63
C VAL A 69 8.47 -12.70 10.75
N PRO A 70 9.53 -13.49 10.51
CA PRO A 70 10.69 -13.02 9.74
C PRO A 70 10.28 -12.67 8.32
N GLN A 71 10.76 -11.52 7.80
CA GLN A 71 10.51 -11.13 6.42
C GLN A 71 10.99 -12.23 5.47
N ARG A 72 10.18 -12.55 4.45
CA ARG A 72 10.44 -13.61 3.45
C ARG A 72 10.31 -15.06 3.96
N SER A 73 9.85 -15.28 5.20
CA SER A 73 9.39 -16.59 5.65
C SER A 73 8.08 -17.01 4.95
N ASP A 74 7.76 -18.30 4.97
CA ASP A 74 6.50 -18.82 4.41
C ASP A 74 5.28 -18.22 5.14
N GLU A 75 5.40 -18.02 6.45
CA GLU A 75 4.40 -17.36 7.28
C GLU A 75 4.21 -15.89 6.85
N TRP A 76 5.29 -15.19 6.51
CA TRP A 76 5.22 -13.83 5.98
C TRP A 76 4.50 -13.77 4.64
N PHE A 77 4.77 -14.73 3.74
CA PHE A 77 4.05 -14.82 2.46
C PHE A 77 2.56 -15.14 2.67
N ALA A 78 2.24 -16.02 3.62
CA ALA A 78 0.86 -16.36 3.97
C ALA A 78 0.07 -15.14 4.46
N LEU A 79 0.65 -14.35 5.38
CA LEU A 79 0.03 -13.12 5.89
C LEU A 79 -0.28 -12.09 4.79
N ARG A 80 0.54 -12.06 3.73
CA ARG A 80 0.42 -11.11 2.61
C ARG A 80 -0.56 -11.54 1.53
N LYS A 81 -0.88 -12.84 1.45
CA LYS A 81 -1.69 -13.42 0.36
C LYS A 81 -3.03 -12.69 0.23
N ASP A 82 -3.69 -12.49 1.37
CA ASP A 82 -5.01 -11.85 1.47
C ASP A 82 -4.96 -10.37 1.87
N LYS A 83 -3.91 -9.69 1.42
CA LYS A 83 -3.71 -8.26 1.64
C LYS A 83 -3.23 -7.60 0.35
N LEU A 84 -3.62 -6.36 0.13
CA LEU A 84 -2.95 -5.47 -0.81
C LEU A 84 -1.74 -4.86 -0.10
N THR A 85 -0.54 -5.21 -0.57
CA THR A 85 0.70 -4.80 0.07
C THR A 85 1.22 -3.49 -0.53
N THR A 86 1.83 -2.61 0.27
CA THR A 86 2.31 -1.29 -0.19
C THR A 86 3.20 -1.34 -1.44
N SER A 87 4.02 -2.39 -1.57
CA SER A 87 4.90 -2.60 -2.73
C SER A 87 4.15 -2.78 -4.06
N THR A 88 2.84 -3.11 -4.04
CA THR A 88 2.01 -3.27 -5.24
C THR A 88 1.09 -2.08 -5.49
N PHE A 89 1.12 -1.03 -4.65
CA PHE A 89 0.19 0.09 -4.77
C PHE A 89 0.33 0.81 -6.10
N SER A 90 1.54 1.10 -6.58
CA SER A 90 1.72 1.74 -7.90
C SER A 90 1.05 0.95 -9.04
N THR A 91 1.08 -0.38 -8.97
CA THR A 91 0.39 -1.27 -9.92
C THR A 91 -1.13 -1.19 -9.76
N ALA A 92 -1.66 -1.28 -8.55
CA ALA A 92 -3.09 -1.16 -8.27
C ALA A 92 -3.65 0.23 -8.68
N LEU A 93 -2.82 1.27 -8.59
CA LEU A 93 -3.12 2.64 -9.05
C LEU A 93 -3.04 2.81 -10.58
N GLY A 94 -2.57 1.81 -11.32
CA GLY A 94 -2.45 1.86 -12.78
C GLY A 94 -1.25 2.65 -13.29
N PHE A 95 -0.15 2.75 -12.54
CA PHE A 95 1.03 3.51 -12.98
C PHE A 95 1.75 2.88 -14.18
N TRP A 96 1.55 1.57 -14.38
CA TRP A 96 2.21 0.81 -15.43
C TRP A 96 1.24 0.57 -16.60
N LYS A 97 1.76 0.74 -17.82
CA LYS A 97 1.00 0.47 -19.04
C LYS A 97 0.67 -1.03 -19.19
N GLY A 98 -0.31 -1.33 -20.03
CA GLY A 98 -0.67 -2.69 -20.40
C GLY A 98 -1.49 -3.40 -19.32
N SER A 99 -1.21 -4.68 -19.10
CA SER A 99 -2.01 -5.60 -18.28
C SER A 99 -1.61 -5.67 -16.81
N ARG A 100 -0.64 -4.86 -16.34
CA ARG A 100 -0.06 -5.00 -14.99
C ARG A 100 -1.09 -4.88 -13.87
N ARG A 101 -2.08 -4.00 -14.01
CA ARG A 101 -3.16 -3.83 -13.04
C ARG A 101 -4.09 -5.05 -13.00
N SER A 102 -4.44 -5.59 -14.17
CA SER A 102 -5.25 -6.82 -14.27
C SER A 102 -4.47 -8.08 -13.87
N GLU A 103 -3.16 -8.14 -14.10
CA GLU A 103 -2.27 -9.21 -13.62
C GLU A 103 -2.27 -9.24 -12.09
N LEU A 104 -2.09 -8.09 -11.42
CA LEU A 104 -2.18 -8.00 -9.96
C LEU A 104 -3.57 -8.40 -9.46
N TRP A 105 -4.64 -8.03 -10.17
CA TRP A 105 -5.99 -8.48 -9.81
C TRP A 105 -6.09 -9.99 -9.89
N HIS A 106 -5.60 -10.60 -10.97
CA HIS A 106 -5.59 -12.06 -11.13
C HIS A 106 -4.79 -12.75 -10.02
N GLU A 107 -3.61 -12.24 -9.65
CA GLU A 107 -2.80 -12.73 -8.51
C GLU A 107 -3.59 -12.69 -7.19
N LYS A 108 -4.47 -11.70 -7.02
CA LYS A 108 -5.27 -11.54 -5.80
C LYS A 108 -6.56 -12.34 -5.84
N VAL A 109 -7.14 -12.61 -7.00
CA VAL A 109 -8.39 -13.39 -7.10
C VAL A 109 -8.11 -14.88 -7.10
N PHE A 110 -7.15 -15.34 -7.90
CA PHE A 110 -6.88 -16.76 -8.10
C PHE A 110 -5.70 -17.18 -7.22
N ALA A 111 -6.00 -18.03 -6.23
CA ALA A 111 -4.97 -18.59 -5.37
C ALA A 111 -4.06 -19.54 -6.18
N SER A 112 -2.78 -19.17 -6.30
CA SER A 112 -1.69 -20.10 -6.67
C SER A 112 -1.86 -20.83 -8.01
N GLU A 113 -2.03 -20.10 -9.09
CA GLU A 113 -1.37 -20.53 -10.33
C GLU A 113 0.10 -20.10 -10.25
N SER A 114 1.00 -21.04 -10.52
CA SER A 114 2.43 -20.78 -10.68
C SER A 114 2.60 -19.79 -11.83
N GLN A 115 2.58 -18.49 -11.53
CA GLN A 115 2.89 -17.50 -12.53
C GLN A 115 4.31 -17.76 -13.01
N ILE A 116 4.46 -17.91 -14.33
CA ILE A 116 5.77 -17.99 -14.95
C ILE A 116 6.43 -16.63 -14.75
N ILE A 117 7.18 -16.50 -13.66
CA ILE A 117 7.99 -15.32 -13.39
C ILE A 117 9.13 -15.32 -14.40
N GLU A 118 9.15 -14.30 -15.27
CA GLU A 118 10.24 -14.06 -16.21
C GLU A 118 11.59 -14.08 -15.48
N SER A 119 12.60 -14.68 -16.12
CA SER A 119 13.96 -14.81 -15.54
C SER A 119 14.53 -13.47 -15.10
N SER A 120 14.26 -12.39 -15.83
CA SER A 120 14.69 -11.02 -15.50
C SER A 120 14.12 -10.53 -14.17
N LYS A 121 12.82 -10.76 -13.91
CA LYS A 121 12.15 -10.40 -12.65
C LYS A 121 12.70 -11.22 -11.49
N ARG A 122 12.89 -12.52 -11.69
CA ARG A 122 13.50 -13.42 -10.70
C ARG A 122 14.90 -12.96 -10.31
N ASN A 123 15.74 -12.65 -11.30
CA ASN A 123 17.10 -12.18 -11.06
C ASN A 123 17.13 -10.83 -10.33
N ALA A 124 16.22 -9.91 -10.67
CA ALA A 124 16.12 -8.63 -9.97
C ALA A 124 15.71 -8.80 -8.49
N MET A 125 14.78 -9.72 -8.20
CA MET A 125 14.40 -10.04 -6.82
C MET A 125 15.54 -10.70 -6.04
N ALA A 126 16.22 -11.66 -6.66
CA ALA A 126 17.39 -12.31 -6.06
C ALA A 126 18.52 -11.32 -5.75
N TRP A 127 18.79 -10.38 -6.67
CA TRP A 127 19.75 -9.31 -6.46
C TRP A 127 19.38 -8.43 -5.27
N GLY A 128 18.12 -8.01 -5.16
CA GLY A 128 17.64 -7.25 -4.01
C GLY A 128 17.84 -8.01 -2.70
N MET A 129 17.42 -9.27 -2.65
CA MET A 129 17.54 -10.11 -1.45
C MET A 129 18.98 -10.28 -0.98
N LEU A 130 19.91 -10.49 -1.92
CA LEU A 130 21.33 -10.69 -1.63
C LEU A 130 22.00 -9.44 -1.04
N ASN A 131 21.60 -8.26 -1.50
CA ASN A 131 22.31 -7.01 -1.19
C ASN A 131 21.65 -6.16 -0.10
N GLU A 132 20.41 -6.44 0.27
CA GLU A 132 19.66 -5.62 1.25
C GLU A 132 20.38 -5.49 2.59
N ALA A 133 20.90 -6.58 3.15
CA ALA A 133 21.64 -6.53 4.41
C ALA A 133 22.90 -5.66 4.31
N VAL A 134 23.64 -5.76 3.19
CA VAL A 134 24.82 -4.93 2.92
C VAL A 134 24.43 -3.45 2.80
N ALA A 135 23.31 -3.17 2.12
CA ALA A 135 22.79 -1.82 1.97
C ALA A 135 22.36 -1.21 3.31
N VAL A 136 21.65 -1.96 4.17
CA VAL A 136 21.29 -1.51 5.53
C VAL A 136 22.52 -1.17 6.35
N GLU A 137 23.54 -2.02 6.35
CA GLU A 137 24.79 -1.76 7.08
C GLU A 137 25.54 -0.53 6.52
N ASN A 138 25.49 -0.30 5.21
CA ASN A 138 26.05 0.90 4.60
C ASN A 138 25.27 2.16 5.02
N TYR A 139 23.93 2.10 5.04
CA TYR A 139 23.08 3.18 5.52
C TYR A 139 23.41 3.56 6.98
N LYS A 140 23.57 2.56 7.87
CA LYS A 140 23.98 2.79 9.27
C LYS A 140 25.32 3.52 9.35
N LYS A 141 26.31 3.11 8.56
CA LYS A 141 27.64 3.76 8.51
C LYS A 141 27.57 5.21 8.03
N ILE A 142 26.76 5.50 7.01
CA ILE A 142 26.61 6.87 6.47
C ILE A 142 25.91 7.78 7.47
N THR A 143 24.84 7.30 8.09
CA THR A 143 23.93 8.14 8.88
C THR A 143 24.23 8.13 10.38
N GLY A 144 24.99 7.14 10.87
CA GLY A 144 25.19 6.88 12.30
C GLY A 144 23.91 6.44 13.03
N ARG A 145 22.80 6.17 12.32
CA ARG A 145 21.53 5.77 12.93
C ARG A 145 21.47 4.27 13.12
N GLU A 146 20.86 3.85 14.22
CA GLU A 146 20.44 2.47 14.40
C GLU A 146 19.23 2.14 13.51
N VAL A 147 19.20 0.90 13.02
CA VAL A 147 18.08 0.36 12.22
C VAL A 147 17.60 -0.89 12.91
N SER A 148 16.36 -0.83 13.41
CA SER A 148 15.67 -1.97 14.03
C SER A 148 14.79 -2.67 13.00
N SER A 149 14.59 -3.98 13.15
CA SER A 149 13.68 -4.75 12.30
C SER A 149 12.23 -4.54 12.70
N MET A 150 11.32 -4.67 11.75
CA MET A 150 9.88 -4.75 12.01
C MET A 150 9.24 -5.73 11.04
N GLY A 151 8.39 -6.61 11.57
CA GLY A 151 7.65 -7.58 10.78
C GLY A 151 6.58 -6.96 9.88
N PHE A 152 5.74 -7.83 9.33
CA PHE A 152 4.60 -7.42 8.51
C PHE A 152 3.50 -6.78 9.37
N ALA A 153 3.07 -5.57 9.01
CA ALA A 153 2.00 -4.86 9.68
C ALA A 153 0.74 -4.82 8.80
N VAL A 154 -0.41 -5.02 9.44
CA VAL A 154 -1.74 -4.76 8.86
C VAL A 154 -2.24 -3.43 9.40
N HIS A 155 -3.02 -2.71 8.60
CA HIS A 155 -3.56 -1.42 9.01
C HIS A 155 -4.41 -1.57 10.29
N SER A 156 -4.17 -0.73 11.30
CA SER A 156 -4.82 -0.81 12.62
C SER A 156 -6.33 -0.60 12.61
N LYS A 157 -6.83 0.29 11.75
CA LYS A 157 -8.28 0.46 11.50
C LYS A 157 -8.84 -0.79 10.82
N GLN A 158 -9.82 -1.42 11.46
CA GLN A 158 -10.50 -2.64 10.96
C GLN A 158 -11.06 -2.49 9.54
N SER A 159 -11.59 -1.32 9.16
CA SER A 159 -12.08 -1.06 7.80
C SER A 159 -11.00 -1.16 6.71
N TYR A 160 -9.72 -1.16 7.10
CA TYR A 160 -8.55 -1.16 6.23
C TYR A 160 -7.67 -2.41 6.44
N ASP A 161 -8.18 -3.44 7.10
CA ASP A 161 -7.48 -4.71 7.37
C ASP A 161 -7.04 -5.49 6.12
N TRP A 162 -7.50 -5.08 4.95
CA TRP A 162 -7.08 -5.56 3.64
C TRP A 162 -5.75 -4.94 3.15
N LEU A 163 -5.21 -3.96 3.87
CA LEU A 163 -3.94 -3.30 3.56
C LEU A 163 -2.82 -3.79 4.48
N GLY A 164 -1.63 -4.01 3.90
CA GLY A 164 -0.45 -4.39 4.69
C GLY A 164 0.86 -3.80 4.19
N ALA A 165 1.83 -3.70 5.10
CA ALA A 165 3.13 -3.08 4.88
C ALA A 165 4.24 -3.89 5.56
N SER A 166 5.44 -3.80 5.01
CA SER A 166 6.67 -4.32 5.61
C SER A 166 7.77 -3.33 5.20
N PRO A 167 8.29 -2.49 6.12
CA PRO A 167 9.44 -1.65 5.86
C PRO A 167 10.70 -2.51 5.99
N ASP A 168 11.82 -2.02 5.46
CA ASP A 168 13.11 -2.71 5.58
C ASP A 168 13.81 -2.36 6.91
N GLY A 169 13.32 -1.34 7.61
CA GLY A 169 13.71 -1.06 8.99
C GLY A 169 12.92 0.07 9.63
N VAL A 170 13.09 0.23 10.95
CA VAL A 170 12.51 1.30 11.76
C VAL A 170 13.65 2.17 12.30
N LEU A 171 13.45 3.48 12.19
CA LEU A 171 14.42 4.54 12.50
C LEU A 171 13.89 5.39 13.66
N GLY A 172 14.23 5.00 14.88
CA GLY A 172 13.72 5.65 16.09
C GLY A 172 12.20 5.49 16.24
N THR A 173 11.52 6.54 16.70
CA THR A 173 10.08 6.50 17.02
C THR A 173 9.16 6.97 15.90
N ALA A 174 9.69 7.68 14.90
CA ALA A 174 8.88 8.39 13.90
C ALA A 174 9.23 8.08 12.44
N GLY A 175 10.29 7.29 12.21
CA GLY A 175 10.82 7.02 10.88
C GLY A 175 10.89 5.55 10.52
N ILE A 176 10.86 5.28 9.22
CA ILE A 176 11.14 3.97 8.64
C ILE A 176 12.19 4.06 7.53
N LEU A 177 12.83 2.94 7.26
CA LEU A 177 13.79 2.75 6.18
C LEU A 177 13.15 1.89 5.08
N GLU A 178 13.29 2.34 3.84
CA GLU A 178 12.97 1.55 2.64
C GLU A 178 14.23 1.47 1.77
N VAL A 179 14.76 0.27 1.59
CA VAL A 179 15.98 -0.02 0.86
C VAL A 179 15.67 -0.52 -0.54
N LYS A 180 16.37 0.01 -1.53
CA LYS A 180 16.30 -0.45 -2.92
C LYS A 180 17.68 -0.70 -3.47
N CYS A 181 17.88 -1.92 -3.97
CA CYS A 181 19.08 -2.33 -4.70
C CYS A 181 18.69 -2.54 -6.18
N PRO A 182 18.69 -1.50 -7.04
CA PRO A 182 18.21 -1.63 -8.41
C PRO A 182 19.09 -2.57 -9.24
N TYR A 183 18.45 -3.52 -9.95
CA TYR A 183 19.12 -4.47 -10.85
C TYR A 183 19.54 -3.88 -12.21
N ASN A 184 19.26 -2.59 -12.43
CA ASN A 184 19.67 -1.81 -13.60
C ASN A 184 19.55 -2.56 -14.95
N LYS A 185 18.35 -3.08 -15.24
CA LYS A 185 18.05 -3.83 -16.49
C LYS A 185 19.02 -5.01 -16.75
N GLY A 186 19.45 -5.70 -15.70
CA GLY A 186 20.36 -6.85 -15.82
C GLY A 186 21.84 -6.52 -15.66
N LYS A 187 22.19 -5.27 -15.36
CA LYS A 187 23.57 -4.77 -15.25
C LYS A 187 23.79 -4.01 -13.94
N PRO A 188 23.57 -4.64 -12.78
CA PRO A 188 23.69 -3.97 -11.48
C PRO A 188 25.07 -3.33 -11.25
N GLU A 189 26.14 -3.92 -11.77
CA GLU A 189 27.52 -3.43 -11.72
C GLU A 189 27.72 -2.09 -12.43
N ALA A 190 26.86 -1.75 -13.40
CA ALA A 190 26.86 -0.45 -14.07
C ALA A 190 25.85 0.53 -13.45
N GLY A 191 25.14 0.12 -12.40
CA GLY A 191 24.08 0.90 -11.77
C GLY A 191 24.65 2.08 -10.97
N LEU A 192 24.10 3.27 -11.19
CA LEU A 192 24.35 4.45 -10.36
C LEU A 192 23.16 4.73 -9.45
N PRO A 193 23.40 5.27 -8.25
CA PRO A 193 22.31 5.66 -7.37
C PRO A 193 21.51 6.81 -7.97
N TRP A 194 20.22 6.86 -7.65
CA TRP A 194 19.32 7.84 -8.26
C TRP A 194 19.71 9.27 -7.90
N SER A 195 19.64 10.17 -8.89
CA SER A 195 19.84 11.61 -8.68
C SER A 195 18.58 12.32 -8.17
N ARG A 196 17.41 11.70 -8.36
CA ARG A 196 16.10 12.16 -7.91
C ARG A 196 15.28 10.96 -7.45
N MET A 197 14.38 11.16 -6.50
CA MET A 197 13.49 10.12 -6.05
C MET A 197 12.61 9.61 -7.21
N PRO A 198 12.56 8.29 -7.48
CA PRO A 198 11.63 7.76 -8.47
C PRO A 198 10.18 7.83 -7.96
N PHE A 199 9.36 8.62 -8.65
CA PHE A 199 7.98 8.91 -8.24
C PHE A 199 7.11 7.67 -8.03
N TYR A 200 7.38 6.57 -8.74
CA TYR A 200 6.59 5.33 -8.65
C TYR A 200 6.77 4.57 -7.33
N TYR A 201 7.73 4.95 -6.48
CA TYR A 201 7.81 4.47 -5.09
C TYR A 201 6.96 5.29 -4.11
N MET A 202 6.48 6.48 -4.51
CA MET A 202 5.69 7.35 -3.64
C MET A 202 4.43 6.67 -3.07
N PRO A 203 3.62 5.92 -3.86
CA PRO A 203 2.51 5.14 -3.31
C PRO A 203 2.93 4.15 -2.22
N GLN A 204 4.07 3.46 -2.41
CA GLN A 204 4.56 2.46 -1.47
C GLN A 204 4.91 3.10 -0.13
N VAL A 205 5.77 4.12 -0.17
CA VAL A 205 6.32 4.70 1.07
C VAL A 205 5.27 5.49 1.85
N GLN A 206 4.34 6.17 1.16
CA GLN A 206 3.18 6.83 1.79
C GLN A 206 2.22 5.81 2.42
N GLY A 207 2.03 4.66 1.75
CA GLY A 207 1.26 3.55 2.30
C GLY A 207 1.89 2.94 3.56
N GLN A 208 3.21 2.79 3.61
CA GLN A 208 3.91 2.30 4.79
C GLN A 208 3.72 3.25 5.97
N MET A 209 3.95 4.55 5.76
CA MET A 209 3.73 5.59 6.79
C MET A 209 2.29 5.62 7.30
N GLU A 210 1.28 5.45 6.42
CA GLU A 210 -0.10 5.36 6.87
C GLU A 210 -0.36 4.14 7.74
N ILE A 211 -0.09 2.94 7.20
CA ILE A 211 -0.44 1.65 7.82
C ILE A 211 0.23 1.50 9.19
N MET A 212 1.45 1.99 9.30
CA MET A 212 2.33 1.78 10.44
C MET A 212 2.44 3.01 11.35
N ALA A 213 1.70 4.08 11.02
CA ALA A 213 1.65 5.34 11.76
C ALA A 213 3.01 6.02 11.99
N PHE A 214 3.90 5.96 11.00
CA PHE A 214 5.14 6.74 10.98
C PHE A 214 4.95 8.05 10.21
N GLU A 215 5.78 9.05 10.47
CA GLU A 215 5.62 10.39 9.90
C GLU A 215 6.60 10.68 8.77
N TRP A 216 7.69 9.90 8.65
CA TRP A 216 8.64 10.04 7.55
C TRP A 216 9.32 8.71 7.20
N VAL A 217 9.93 8.68 6.02
CA VAL A 217 10.68 7.53 5.49
C VAL A 217 11.97 8.01 4.83
N ASP A 218 13.05 7.28 5.09
CA ASP A 218 14.25 7.33 4.24
C ASP A 218 14.12 6.28 3.15
N LEU A 219 13.95 6.74 1.90
CA LEU A 219 14.10 5.89 0.73
C LEU A 219 15.58 5.86 0.35
N TYR A 220 16.21 4.72 0.59
CA TYR A 220 17.62 4.49 0.36
C TYR A 220 17.86 3.68 -0.92
N CYS A 221 18.62 4.24 -1.84
CA CYS A 221 19.07 3.57 -3.06
C CYS A 221 20.53 3.20 -2.91
N TRP A 222 20.84 1.90 -2.93
CA TRP A 222 22.20 1.40 -2.88
C TRP A 222 22.58 0.70 -4.18
N THR A 223 23.74 1.03 -4.72
CA THR A 223 24.36 0.33 -5.85
C THR A 223 25.83 0.04 -5.54
N PRO A 224 26.49 -0.85 -6.30
CA PRO A 224 27.93 -1.07 -6.17
C PRO A 224 28.78 0.19 -6.42
N ASN A 225 28.23 1.20 -7.09
CA ASN A 225 28.95 2.43 -7.47
C ASN A 225 28.58 3.65 -6.61
N GLY A 226 27.77 3.45 -5.58
CA GLY A 226 27.42 4.49 -4.62
C GLY A 226 26.00 4.37 -4.08
N SER A 227 25.56 5.40 -3.37
CA SER A 227 24.25 5.40 -2.74
C SER A 227 23.58 6.78 -2.68
N THR A 228 22.26 6.79 -2.50
CA THR A 228 21.49 8.02 -2.30
C THR A 228 20.40 7.81 -1.23
N ILE A 229 20.21 8.78 -0.33
CA ILE A 229 19.13 8.81 0.67
C ILE A 229 18.17 9.98 0.35
N PHE A 230 16.89 9.68 0.17
CA PHE A 230 15.82 10.67 0.08
C PHE A 230 14.92 10.60 1.32
N ARG A 231 14.73 11.75 1.98
CA ARG A 231 13.72 11.91 3.04
C ARG A 231 12.39 12.29 2.43
N VAL A 232 11.35 11.56 2.82
CA VAL A 232 9.97 11.80 2.39
C VAL A 232 9.10 11.89 3.64
N ASP A 233 8.35 12.97 3.75
CA ASP A 233 7.38 13.17 4.83
C ASP A 233 6.01 12.63 4.43
N ARG A 234 5.22 12.23 5.43
CA ARG A 234 3.85 11.74 5.25
C ARG A 234 2.95 12.84 4.69
N ASP A 235 2.28 12.56 3.58
CA ASP A 235 1.28 13.43 2.98
C ASP A 235 -0.11 12.77 3.06
N ARG A 236 -0.93 13.29 3.98
CA ARG A 236 -2.29 12.79 4.23
C ARG A 236 -3.24 13.04 3.05
N GLY A 237 -3.07 14.14 2.32
CA GLY A 237 -3.90 14.47 1.16
C GLY A 237 -3.56 13.66 -0.08
N TYR A 238 -2.32 13.17 -0.19
CA TYR A 238 -1.92 12.18 -1.17
C TYR A 238 -2.43 10.79 -0.78
N TRP A 239 -2.32 10.41 0.51
CA TRP A 239 -2.93 9.19 1.02
C TRP A 239 -4.42 9.11 0.70
N ASP A 240 -5.20 10.15 1.03
CA ASP A 240 -6.64 10.20 0.77
C ASP A 240 -6.97 9.96 -0.72
N LEU A 241 -6.16 10.52 -1.63
CA LEU A 241 -6.29 10.30 -3.06
C LEU A 241 -6.04 8.84 -3.44
N ILE A 242 -4.88 8.29 -3.07
CA ILE A 242 -4.51 6.94 -3.50
C ILE A 242 -5.38 5.88 -2.82
N HIS A 243 -5.76 6.09 -1.57
CA HIS A 243 -6.62 5.18 -0.82
C HIS A 243 -8.00 5.02 -1.48
N GLY A 244 -8.57 6.10 -2.05
CA GLY A 244 -9.81 6.00 -2.82
C GLY A 244 -9.70 5.06 -4.02
N ILE A 245 -8.56 5.08 -4.72
CA ILE A 245 -8.29 4.23 -5.89
C ILE A 245 -7.99 2.79 -5.46
N LEU A 246 -7.22 2.62 -4.37
CA LEU A 246 -6.91 1.30 -3.80
C LEU A 246 -8.19 0.61 -3.31
N ARG A 247 -9.14 1.36 -2.74
CA ARG A 247 -10.44 0.82 -2.33
C ARG A 247 -11.27 0.34 -3.51
N GLU A 248 -11.31 1.06 -4.62
CA GLU A 248 -11.99 0.58 -5.83
C GLU A 248 -11.36 -0.72 -6.31
N PHE A 249 -10.03 -0.75 -6.47
CA PHE A 249 -9.32 -1.96 -6.85
C PHE A 249 -9.64 -3.16 -5.94
N TRP A 250 -9.71 -2.96 -4.62
CA TRP A 250 -9.96 -4.05 -3.70
C TRP A 250 -11.44 -4.44 -3.61
N TRP A 251 -12.31 -3.49 -3.28
CA TRP A 251 -13.71 -3.75 -2.93
C TRP A 251 -14.66 -3.81 -4.13
N GLU A 252 -14.29 -3.22 -5.26
CA GLU A 252 -15.10 -3.26 -6.48
C GLU A 252 -14.58 -4.30 -7.50
N ASN A 253 -13.30 -4.69 -7.41
CA ASN A 253 -12.72 -5.68 -8.32
C ASN A 253 -12.31 -6.99 -7.64
N VAL A 254 -11.47 -6.96 -6.59
CA VAL A 254 -10.90 -8.20 -6.02
C VAL A 254 -11.91 -8.99 -5.20
N VAL A 255 -12.56 -8.36 -4.22
CA VAL A 255 -13.51 -9.03 -3.31
C VAL A 255 -14.69 -9.66 -4.04
N PRO A 256 -15.45 -8.93 -4.90
CA PRO A 256 -16.59 -9.53 -5.57
C PRO A 256 -16.18 -10.61 -6.59
N ALA A 257 -14.99 -10.52 -7.18
CA ALA A 257 -14.44 -11.59 -8.01
C ALA A 257 -14.15 -12.87 -7.22
N ARG A 258 -13.58 -12.73 -6.01
CA ARG A 258 -13.38 -13.87 -5.09
C ARG A 258 -14.70 -14.50 -4.68
N GLU A 259 -15.72 -13.69 -4.38
CA GLU A 259 -17.06 -14.17 -4.04
C GLU A 259 -17.71 -14.92 -5.22
N ALA A 260 -17.64 -14.38 -6.43
CA ALA A 260 -18.13 -15.04 -7.64
C ALA A 260 -17.38 -16.36 -7.92
N LEU A 261 -16.07 -16.39 -7.69
CA LEU A 261 -15.24 -17.59 -7.84
C LEU A 261 -15.65 -18.69 -6.85
N LEU A 262 -15.92 -18.34 -5.59
CA LEU A 262 -16.42 -19.27 -4.57
C LEU A 262 -17.80 -19.86 -4.92
N LEU A 263 -18.61 -19.12 -5.67
CA LEU A 263 -19.92 -19.56 -6.17
C LEU A 263 -19.82 -20.38 -7.48
N GLY A 264 -18.63 -20.51 -8.07
CA GLY A 264 -18.42 -21.22 -9.34
C GLY A 264 -18.91 -20.45 -10.58
N CYS A 265 -19.09 -19.13 -10.48
CA CYS A 265 -19.61 -18.30 -11.57
C CYS A 265 -18.46 -17.65 -12.39
N GLU A 266 -17.73 -18.42 -13.19
CA GLU A 266 -16.55 -17.95 -13.93
C GLU A 266 -16.79 -16.72 -14.81
N GLU A 267 -17.93 -16.67 -15.53
CA GLU A 267 -18.30 -15.50 -16.36
C GLU A 267 -18.44 -14.23 -15.53
N GLN A 268 -18.95 -14.35 -14.30
CA GLN A 268 -19.11 -13.23 -13.39
C GLN A 268 -17.75 -12.77 -12.82
N VAL A 269 -16.78 -13.67 -12.64
CA VAL A 269 -15.43 -13.32 -12.18
C VAL A 269 -14.76 -12.34 -13.13
N GLU A 270 -14.75 -12.63 -14.44
CA GLU A 270 -14.12 -11.74 -15.42
C GLU A 270 -14.82 -10.38 -15.54
N SER A 271 -16.11 -10.28 -15.20
CA SER A 271 -16.83 -9.00 -15.20
C SER A 271 -16.29 -7.98 -14.18
N TYR A 272 -15.61 -8.46 -13.13
CA TYR A 272 -14.99 -7.62 -12.10
C TYR A 272 -13.54 -7.23 -12.41
N LYS A 273 -12.99 -7.66 -13.54
CA LYS A 273 -11.63 -7.34 -13.95
C LYS A 273 -11.45 -5.82 -14.09
N PRO A 274 -10.43 -5.23 -13.45
CA PRO A 274 -10.23 -3.79 -13.52
C PRO A 274 -9.74 -3.36 -14.90
N ALA A 275 -10.12 -2.15 -15.31
CA ALA A 275 -9.45 -1.48 -16.43
C ALA A 275 -7.96 -1.29 -16.14
N SER A 276 -7.13 -1.15 -17.18
CA SER A 276 -5.67 -0.97 -17.06
C SER A 276 -5.27 0.24 -16.21
N THR A 277 -6.13 1.27 -16.16
CA THR A 277 -5.95 2.47 -15.34
C THR A 277 -7.27 2.87 -14.69
N HIS A 278 -7.19 3.61 -13.57
CA HIS A 278 -8.33 4.24 -12.94
C HIS A 278 -8.46 5.70 -13.44
N LYS A 279 -9.67 6.28 -13.39
CA LYS A 279 -9.92 7.68 -13.84
C LYS A 279 -9.03 8.73 -13.16
N MET A 280 -8.56 8.44 -11.95
CA MET A 280 -7.66 9.31 -11.17
C MET A 280 -6.17 8.96 -11.27
N THR A 281 -5.79 7.94 -12.06
CA THR A 281 -4.39 7.51 -12.22
C THR A 281 -3.48 8.66 -12.64
N GLY A 282 -3.90 9.49 -13.60
CA GLY A 282 -3.13 10.64 -14.05
C GLY A 282 -2.85 11.65 -12.93
N LEU A 283 -3.84 11.93 -12.07
CA LEU A 283 -3.66 12.82 -10.92
C LEU A 283 -2.71 12.21 -9.88
N ALA A 284 -2.83 10.90 -9.62
CA ALA A 284 -1.96 10.19 -8.68
C ALA A 284 -0.50 10.21 -9.14
N ILE A 285 -0.25 10.01 -10.45
CA ILE A 285 1.09 10.14 -11.04
C ILE A 285 1.60 11.57 -10.90
N ALA A 286 0.80 12.58 -11.26
CA ALA A 286 1.20 13.99 -11.17
C ALA A 286 1.57 14.40 -9.73
N LYS A 287 0.76 14.00 -8.74
CA LYS A 287 1.08 14.24 -7.33
C LYS A 287 2.32 13.47 -6.88
N SER A 288 2.50 12.23 -7.34
CA SER A 288 3.70 11.44 -7.03
C SER A 288 4.98 12.12 -7.53
N ILE A 289 4.94 12.66 -8.76
CA ILE A 289 6.07 13.38 -9.36
C ILE A 289 6.37 14.65 -8.55
N LYS A 290 5.33 15.40 -8.19
CA LYS A 290 5.48 16.61 -7.37
C LYS A 290 6.15 16.27 -6.03
N LEU A 291 5.60 15.34 -5.25
CA LEU A 291 6.14 14.95 -3.96
C LEU A 291 7.56 14.39 -4.07
N ALA A 292 7.86 13.62 -5.12
CA ALA A 292 9.20 13.11 -5.35
C ALA A 292 10.20 14.23 -5.66
N SER A 293 9.78 15.29 -6.35
CA SER A 293 10.62 16.47 -6.59
C SER A 293 10.83 17.34 -5.35
N GLU A 294 9.90 17.30 -4.39
CA GLU A 294 9.95 18.00 -3.10
C GLU A 294 10.71 17.19 -2.04
N SER A 295 10.93 15.88 -2.26
CA SER A 295 11.70 15.02 -1.36
C SER A 295 13.13 15.53 -1.17
N LYS A 296 13.57 15.55 0.08
CA LYS A 296 14.87 16.11 0.45
C LYS A 296 15.97 15.09 0.22
N LEU A 297 16.94 15.44 -0.63
CA LEU A 297 18.15 14.65 -0.82
C LEU A 297 19.09 14.85 0.38
N LEU A 298 19.14 13.87 1.29
CA LEU A 298 19.95 13.96 2.52
C LEU A 298 21.42 13.65 2.26
N CYS A 299 21.67 12.59 1.49
CA CYS A 299 23.01 12.27 1.05
C CYS A 299 23.01 11.63 -0.33
N ARG A 300 24.07 11.93 -1.08
CA ARG A 300 24.47 11.21 -2.28
C ARG A 300 25.95 10.90 -2.22
N GLU A 301 26.29 9.63 -2.36
CA GLU A 301 27.64 9.13 -2.42
C GLU A 301 27.86 8.46 -3.78
N ILE A 302 28.90 8.87 -4.51
CA ILE A 302 29.31 8.23 -5.76
C ILE A 302 30.83 8.08 -5.73
N ALA A 303 31.34 6.86 -5.90
CA ALA A 303 32.77 6.58 -5.93
C ALA A 303 33.55 7.23 -4.75
N GLY A 304 32.98 7.19 -3.53
CA GLY A 304 33.59 7.78 -2.34
C GLY A 304 33.45 9.30 -2.20
N TRP A 305 32.84 9.99 -3.17
CA TRP A 305 32.50 11.41 -3.06
C TRP A 305 31.15 11.58 -2.39
N PHE A 306 31.16 12.18 -1.19
CA PHE A 306 29.95 12.45 -0.41
C PHE A 306 29.45 13.87 -0.65
N LYS A 307 28.17 13.98 -1.00
CA LYS A 307 27.38 15.19 -0.83
C LYS A 307 26.29 14.87 0.20
N CYS A 308 26.67 14.90 1.47
CA CYS A 308 25.73 14.79 2.59
C CYS A 308 25.58 16.16 3.27
N ASN A 309 24.41 16.43 3.82
CA ASN A 309 24.23 17.53 4.76
C ASN A 309 24.04 16.94 6.17
N ILE A 310 25.13 16.92 6.95
CA ILE A 310 25.19 16.19 8.23
C ILE A 310 24.17 16.70 9.25
N ASP A 311 23.89 18.00 9.25
CA ASP A 311 22.92 18.62 10.15
C ASP A 311 21.49 18.09 9.95
N ASP A 312 21.19 17.53 8.77
CA ASP A 312 19.89 16.95 8.44
C ASP A 312 19.67 15.57 9.07
N PHE A 313 20.74 14.90 9.54
CA PHE A 313 20.61 13.66 10.29
C PHE A 313 20.43 13.90 11.79
N VAL A 314 20.92 15.01 12.32
CA VAL A 314 20.93 15.30 13.77
C VAL A 314 19.66 16.01 14.23
N SER A 315 19.00 16.79 13.36
CA SER A 315 17.93 17.74 13.74
C SER A 315 16.56 17.13 14.11
N ASN A 316 16.36 15.82 14.03
CA ASN A 316 15.09 15.15 14.38
C ASN A 316 15.20 14.11 15.51
N GLY A 317 16.27 14.15 16.31
CA GLY A 317 16.50 13.30 17.48
C GLY A 317 16.22 13.97 18.82
N GLY A 318 15.24 14.87 18.89
CA GLY A 318 14.85 15.52 20.14
C GLY A 318 14.30 14.51 21.15
N LEU A 319 14.97 14.45 22.31
CA LEU A 319 14.62 13.71 23.53
C LEU A 319 13.13 13.73 23.89
#